data_AF-A0A4Z0GC13-F1
#
_entry.id   AF-A0A4Z0GC13-F1
#
_cell.length_a   1.000
_cell.length_b   1.000
_cell.length_c   1.000
_cell.angle_alpha   90.00
_cell.angle_beta   90.00
_cell.angle_gamma   90.00
#
_symmetry.space_group_name_H-M   'P 1'
#
loop_
_entity.id
_entity.type
_entity.pdbx_description
1 polymer ?
#
loop_
_entity_poly.entity_id
_entity_poly.type
_entity_poly.pdbx_seq_one_letter_code
_entity_poly.pdbx_strand_id
1 'polypeptide(L)'
;MTRLRTLTTAFAGAAAMFALTAAPAQAAPGDVTTTCASTATPAGYVDISWGYSASCGTQNFDPNIKQIKQLTGLPIGTVVQACGSTYYPAGWVQTSSYYTSSCVAFPNSGFNNNAWTLKRVS
;
A
#
# COMPACT_ATOMS: atom_id res chain seq x y z
N MET A 1 21.91 32.32 69.10
CA MET A 1 21.30 31.00 68.80
C MET A 1 20.02 31.24 68.01
N THR A 2 20.08 31.15 66.67
CA THR A 2 18.89 31.02 65.81
C THR A 2 19.29 30.30 64.52
N ARG A 3 18.35 29.50 64.03
CA ARG A 3 18.42 28.34 63.10
C ARG A 3 18.86 28.69 61.68
N LEU A 4 19.41 27.72 60.94
CA LEU A 4 18.98 27.43 59.56
C LEU A 4 19.34 25.97 59.17
N ARG A 5 18.32 25.18 58.82
CA ARG A 5 18.44 23.87 58.15
C ARG A 5 18.26 24.13 56.66
N THR A 6 19.21 23.73 55.83
CA THR A 6 19.05 23.76 54.36
C THR A 6 19.31 22.35 53.82
N LEU A 7 18.22 21.67 53.47
CA LEU A 7 18.19 20.46 52.64
C LEU A 7 18.22 20.93 51.18
N THR A 8 19.25 20.58 50.42
CA THR A 8 19.27 20.71 48.96
C THR A 8 18.90 19.37 48.33
N THR A 9 17.65 19.27 47.90
CA THR A 9 17.09 18.16 47.11
C THR A 9 17.69 18.16 45.70
N ALA A 10 18.17 16.99 45.28
CA ALA A 10 18.69 16.75 43.94
C ALA A 10 17.55 16.75 42.89
N PHE A 11 17.69 17.55 41.83
CA PHE A 11 16.85 17.44 40.64
C PHE A 11 17.43 16.37 39.71
N ALA A 12 16.86 15.17 39.74
CA ALA A 12 17.05 14.16 38.71
C ALA A 12 16.13 14.49 37.52
N GLY A 13 16.69 15.02 36.44
CA GLY A 13 15.97 15.24 35.19
C GLY A 13 15.81 13.92 34.44
N ALA A 14 14.60 13.41 34.33
CA ALA A 14 14.27 12.27 33.48
C ALA A 14 14.21 12.73 32.01
N ALA A 15 15.21 12.34 31.21
CA ALA A 15 15.14 12.49 29.76
C ALA A 15 14.21 11.40 29.18
N ALA A 16 12.98 11.78 28.83
CA ALA A 16 12.08 10.90 28.09
C ALA A 16 12.60 10.73 26.66
N MET A 17 13.19 9.57 26.35
CA MET A 17 13.52 9.19 24.98
C MET A 17 12.23 8.82 24.25
N PHE A 18 11.75 9.70 23.37
CA PHE A 18 10.75 9.34 22.37
C PHE A 18 11.42 8.41 21.35
N ALA A 19 11.10 7.13 21.42
CA ALA A 19 11.46 6.18 20.37
C ALA A 19 10.68 6.56 19.10
N LEU A 20 11.33 7.21 18.13
CA LEU A 20 10.81 7.28 16.77
C LEU A 20 10.76 5.86 16.22
N THR A 21 9.59 5.23 16.25
CA THR A 21 9.33 4.05 15.44
C THR A 21 9.44 4.49 13.98
N ALA A 22 10.58 4.24 13.35
CA ALA A 22 10.73 4.44 11.92
C ALA A 22 9.67 3.58 11.23
N ALA A 23 8.69 4.22 10.59
CA ALA A 23 7.78 3.51 9.71
C ALA A 23 8.63 2.76 8.67
N PRO A 24 8.27 1.52 8.28
CA PRO A 24 8.97 0.85 7.20
C PRO A 24 8.99 1.78 5.99
N ALA A 25 10.14 1.86 5.31
CA ALA A 25 10.30 2.70 4.13
C ALA A 25 9.26 2.28 3.09
N GLN A 26 8.19 3.07 2.98
CA GLN A 26 7.13 2.87 2.02
C GLN A 26 7.59 3.42 0.67
N ALA A 27 7.31 2.71 -0.43
CA ALA A 27 7.63 3.18 -1.78
C ALA A 27 7.04 4.58 -2.02
N ALA A 28 7.66 5.36 -2.91
CA ALA A 28 7.20 6.70 -3.19
C ALA A 28 5.78 6.68 -3.80
N PRO A 29 4.99 7.76 -3.62
CA PRO A 29 3.66 7.85 -4.22
C PRO A 29 3.69 7.61 -5.73
N GLY A 30 2.90 6.66 -6.20
CA GLY A 30 2.82 6.31 -7.62
C GLY A 30 3.82 5.26 -8.08
N ASP A 31 4.75 4.84 -7.23
CA ASP A 31 5.70 3.77 -7.56
C ASP A 31 4.95 2.48 -7.92
N VAL A 32 5.48 1.81 -8.93
CA VAL A 32 4.99 0.52 -9.40
C VAL A 32 6.03 -0.55 -9.11
N THR A 33 5.62 -1.63 -8.47
CA THR A 33 6.47 -2.79 -8.20
C THR A 33 5.83 -4.06 -8.72
N THR A 34 6.66 -5.01 -9.16
CA THR A 34 6.20 -6.34 -9.56
C THR A 34 6.45 -7.31 -8.41
N THR A 35 5.44 -8.09 -8.05
CA THR A 35 5.54 -9.10 -6.99
C THR A 35 4.87 -10.40 -7.42
N CYS A 36 5.21 -11.50 -6.78
CA CYS A 36 4.51 -12.76 -6.99
C CYS A 36 3.06 -12.65 -6.50
N ALA A 37 2.14 -13.29 -7.22
CA ALA A 37 0.72 -13.36 -6.90
C ALA A 37 0.45 -13.88 -5.47
N SER A 38 1.32 -14.78 -4.99
CA SER A 38 1.27 -15.35 -3.63
C SER A 38 1.53 -14.34 -2.51
N THR A 39 2.12 -13.18 -2.82
CA THR A 39 2.34 -12.12 -1.85
C THR A 39 1.11 -11.23 -1.75
N ALA A 40 0.61 -10.98 -0.55
CA ALA A 40 -0.52 -10.08 -0.34
C ALA A 40 -0.19 -8.66 -0.82
N THR A 41 -1.15 -7.99 -1.47
CA THR A 41 -0.99 -6.59 -1.86
C THR A 41 -0.99 -5.73 -0.58
N PRO A 42 0.08 -4.96 -0.29
CA PRO A 42 0.16 -4.20 0.95
C PRO A 42 -0.89 -3.10 1.03
N ALA A 43 -1.18 -2.64 2.25
CA ALA A 43 -2.07 -1.50 2.45
C ALA A 43 -1.56 -0.25 1.71
N GLY A 44 -2.49 0.51 1.12
CA GLY A 44 -2.15 1.69 0.31
C GLY A 44 -1.82 1.38 -1.15
N TYR A 45 -1.67 0.11 -1.52
CA TYR A 45 -1.45 -0.31 -2.90
C TYR A 45 -2.73 -0.84 -3.54
N VAL A 46 -2.74 -0.83 -4.88
CA VAL A 46 -3.70 -1.57 -5.69
C VAL A 46 -2.96 -2.36 -6.75
N ASP A 47 -3.52 -3.50 -7.16
CA ASP A 47 -3.06 -4.20 -8.34
C ASP A 47 -3.41 -3.38 -9.60
N ILE A 48 -2.51 -3.31 -10.57
CA ILE A 48 -2.72 -2.59 -11.83
C ILE A 48 -2.56 -3.50 -13.06
N SER A 49 -1.90 -4.64 -12.89
CA SER A 49 -1.83 -5.68 -13.92
C SER A 49 -1.49 -7.03 -13.30
N TRP A 50 -1.85 -8.09 -14.03
CA TRP A 50 -1.53 -9.48 -13.74
C TRP A 50 -0.82 -10.08 -14.95
N GLY A 51 0.06 -11.05 -14.69
CA GLY A 51 0.81 -11.72 -15.74
C GLY A 51 1.54 -12.94 -15.24
N TYR A 52 2.41 -13.49 -16.08
CA TYR A 52 3.18 -14.68 -15.78
C TYR A 52 4.68 -14.38 -15.78
N SER A 53 5.41 -14.97 -14.83
CA SER A 53 6.86 -15.02 -14.80
C SER A 53 7.33 -16.34 -14.21
N ALA A 54 8.33 -16.96 -14.84
CA ALA A 54 8.99 -18.15 -14.32
C ALA A 54 9.66 -17.94 -12.95
N SER A 55 9.95 -16.68 -12.57
CA SER A 55 10.54 -16.33 -11.27
C SER A 55 9.60 -16.60 -10.08
N CYS A 56 8.29 -16.72 -10.32
CA CYS A 56 7.27 -16.97 -9.30
C CYS A 56 6.62 -18.35 -9.45
N GLY A 57 7.30 -19.28 -10.15
CA GLY A 57 6.84 -20.63 -10.44
C GLY A 57 6.54 -20.85 -11.94
N THR A 58 6.53 -22.10 -12.38
CA THR A 58 6.46 -22.47 -13.81
C THR A 58 5.34 -23.45 -14.16
N GLN A 59 4.41 -23.69 -13.24
CA GLN A 59 3.56 -24.88 -13.30
C GLN A 59 2.58 -24.88 -14.49
N ASN A 60 1.89 -23.76 -14.81
CA ASN A 60 0.79 -23.77 -15.79
C ASN A 60 0.69 -22.53 -16.72
N PHE A 61 1.68 -21.63 -16.77
CA PHE A 61 1.57 -20.32 -17.47
C PHE A 61 0.40 -19.41 -17.02
N ASP A 62 -0.36 -19.84 -16.01
CA ASP A 62 -1.38 -19.02 -15.35
C ASP A 62 -0.77 -17.76 -14.72
N PRO A 63 -1.52 -16.66 -14.62
CA PRO A 63 -1.04 -15.45 -13.98
C PRO A 63 -0.51 -15.74 -12.55
N ASN A 64 0.77 -15.47 -12.33
CA ASN A 64 1.48 -15.76 -11.08
C ASN A 64 2.32 -14.57 -10.59
N ILE A 65 2.29 -13.44 -11.30
CA ILE A 65 2.80 -12.15 -10.87
C ILE A 65 1.72 -11.08 -10.99
N LYS A 66 1.89 -10.02 -10.23
CA LYS A 66 1.09 -8.81 -10.30
C LYS A 66 1.98 -7.58 -10.21
N GLN A 67 1.59 -6.53 -10.90
CA GLN A 67 2.13 -5.20 -10.66
C GLN A 67 1.20 -4.47 -9.70
N ILE A 68 1.79 -3.88 -8.67
CA ILE A 68 1.08 -3.11 -7.66
C ILE A 68 1.55 -1.65 -7.72
N LYS A 69 0.64 -0.71 -7.49
CA LYS A 69 0.93 0.72 -7.47
C LYS A 69 0.66 1.33 -6.11
N GLN A 70 1.62 2.06 -5.57
CA GLN A 70 1.45 2.81 -4.32
C GLN A 70 0.52 4.01 -4.56
N LEU A 71 -0.62 4.05 -3.87
CA LEU A 71 -1.58 5.14 -4.00
C LEU A 71 -1.46 6.18 -2.89
N THR A 72 -0.85 5.83 -1.76
CA THR A 72 -0.66 6.73 -0.63
C THR A 72 0.17 7.94 -1.04
N GLY A 73 -0.30 9.14 -0.71
CA GLY A 73 0.42 10.39 -0.99
C GLY A 73 0.20 10.97 -2.40
N LEU A 74 -0.47 10.28 -3.32
CA LEU A 74 -0.81 10.84 -4.65
C LEU A 74 -1.79 12.01 -4.54
N PRO A 75 -1.68 13.12 -5.29
CA PRO A 75 -2.54 14.29 -5.07
C PRO A 75 -4.05 14.00 -5.25
N ILE A 76 -4.91 14.76 -4.57
CA ILE A 76 -6.37 14.71 -4.78
C ILE A 76 -6.68 15.03 -6.24
N GLY A 77 -7.64 14.31 -6.83
CA GLY A 77 -7.97 14.40 -8.25
C GLY A 77 -7.19 13.44 -9.14
N THR A 78 -6.16 12.77 -8.62
CA THR A 78 -5.44 11.72 -9.36
C THR A 78 -6.40 10.61 -9.80
N VAL A 79 -6.26 10.17 -11.04
CA VAL A 79 -7.01 9.05 -11.61
C VAL A 79 -6.06 7.87 -11.83
N VAL A 80 -6.47 6.68 -11.41
CA VAL A 80 -5.70 5.43 -11.58
C VAL A 80 -6.61 4.35 -12.14
N GLN A 81 -6.07 3.59 -13.10
CA GLN A 81 -6.68 2.34 -13.53
C GLN A 81 -6.13 1.22 -12.66
N ALA A 82 -7.02 0.48 -12.00
CA ALA A 82 -6.68 -0.58 -11.07
C ALA A 82 -7.46 -1.85 -11.39
N CYS A 83 -6.90 -3.00 -11.06
CA CYS A 83 -7.61 -4.25 -11.11
C CYS A 83 -8.53 -4.40 -9.90
N GLY A 84 -9.73 -4.95 -10.11
CA GLY A 84 -10.70 -5.23 -9.06
C GLY A 84 -10.33 -6.42 -8.17
N SER A 85 -9.07 -6.88 -8.21
CA SER A 85 -8.53 -7.97 -7.39
C SER A 85 -8.10 -7.52 -5.99
N THR A 86 -7.98 -6.20 -5.75
CA THR A 86 -7.67 -5.63 -4.43
C THR A 86 -8.67 -4.56 -4.06
N TYR A 87 -8.89 -4.35 -2.76
CA TYR A 87 -9.64 -3.20 -2.28
C TYR A 87 -8.80 -1.92 -2.39
N TYR A 88 -9.40 -0.82 -2.84
CA TYR A 88 -8.72 0.48 -2.89
C TYR A 88 -8.66 1.16 -1.51
N PRO A 89 -7.59 1.91 -1.20
CA PRO A 89 -7.43 2.56 0.10
C PRO A 89 -8.46 3.68 0.33
N ALA A 90 -8.63 4.06 1.60
CA ALA A 90 -9.49 5.19 1.97
C ALA A 90 -9.11 6.47 1.22
N GLY A 91 -10.12 7.29 0.92
CA GLY A 91 -9.96 8.52 0.13
C GLY A 91 -9.90 8.31 -1.38
N TRP A 92 -10.07 7.07 -1.85
CA TRP A 92 -10.32 6.75 -3.26
C TRP A 92 -11.76 6.30 -3.46
N VAL A 93 -12.31 6.61 -4.64
CA VAL A 93 -13.62 6.14 -5.08
C VAL A 93 -13.52 5.53 -6.47
N GLN A 94 -14.26 4.45 -6.70
CA GLN A 94 -14.49 3.91 -8.03
C GLN A 94 -15.45 4.81 -8.80
N THR A 95 -15.01 5.33 -9.95
CA THR A 95 -15.84 6.16 -10.85
C THR A 95 -16.36 5.37 -12.04
N SER A 96 -15.71 4.26 -12.41
CA SER A 96 -16.14 3.37 -13.48
C SER A 96 -15.63 1.95 -13.23
N SER A 97 -16.30 0.97 -13.84
CA SER A 97 -15.88 -0.43 -13.85
C SER A 97 -15.98 -0.98 -15.27
N TYR A 98 -14.96 -1.73 -15.70
CA TYR A 98 -14.83 -2.22 -17.07
C TYR A 98 -14.00 -3.51 -17.10
N TYR A 99 -13.98 -4.16 -18.26
CA TYR A 99 -13.13 -5.31 -18.53
C TYR A 99 -11.81 -4.91 -19.18
N THR A 100 -10.71 -5.53 -18.75
CA THR A 100 -9.42 -5.51 -19.43
C THR A 100 -8.68 -6.84 -19.29
N SER A 101 -8.01 -7.27 -20.34
CA SER A 101 -7.17 -8.47 -20.33
C SER A 101 -5.98 -8.35 -19.37
N SER A 102 -5.53 -7.13 -19.06
CA SER A 102 -4.43 -6.90 -18.12
C SER A 102 -4.77 -7.22 -16.66
N CYS A 103 -6.06 -7.31 -16.31
CA CYS A 103 -6.53 -7.56 -14.94
C CYS A 103 -7.09 -8.98 -14.75
N VAL A 104 -6.62 -9.94 -15.54
CA VAL A 104 -6.99 -11.35 -15.42
C VAL A 104 -6.08 -12.00 -14.38
N ALA A 105 -6.55 -12.09 -13.13
CA ALA A 105 -5.80 -12.68 -12.02
C ALA A 105 -5.79 -14.22 -12.03
N PHE A 106 -6.76 -14.82 -12.71
CA PHE A 106 -6.90 -16.26 -12.90
C PHE A 106 -7.52 -16.52 -14.27
N PRO A 107 -7.19 -17.66 -14.91
CA PRO A 107 -7.80 -18.04 -16.17
C PRO A 107 -9.33 -18.01 -16.04
N ASN A 108 -9.97 -17.17 -16.85
CA ASN A 108 -11.41 -17.11 -16.92
C ASN A 108 -11.84 -16.93 -18.37
N SER A 109 -12.98 -17.51 -18.73
CA SER A 109 -13.54 -17.47 -20.09
C SER A 109 -14.51 -16.31 -20.30
N GLY A 110 -14.61 -15.38 -19.34
CA GLY A 110 -15.62 -14.32 -19.32
C GLY A 110 -15.04 -12.93 -19.53
N PHE A 111 -15.91 -12.00 -19.93
CA PHE A 111 -15.58 -10.58 -20.09
C PHE A 111 -16.24 -9.71 -19.01
N ASN A 112 -16.47 -10.28 -17.83
CA ASN A 112 -17.01 -9.56 -16.69
C ASN A 112 -16.03 -8.46 -16.28
N ASN A 113 -16.57 -7.32 -15.83
CA ASN A 113 -15.72 -6.22 -15.37
C ASN A 113 -14.77 -6.70 -14.26
N ASN A 114 -13.47 -6.48 -14.48
CA ASN A 114 -12.38 -6.90 -13.62
C ASN A 114 -11.42 -5.75 -13.29
N ALA A 115 -11.73 -4.53 -13.74
CA ALA A 115 -10.96 -3.33 -13.49
C ALA A 115 -11.86 -2.14 -13.15
N TRP A 116 -11.25 -1.17 -12.52
CA TRP A 116 -11.86 0.05 -12.04
C TRP A 116 -11.04 1.26 -12.46
N THR A 117 -11.76 2.34 -12.80
CA THR A 117 -11.19 3.67 -12.75
C THR A 117 -11.40 4.22 -11.35
N LEU A 118 -10.31 4.54 -10.66
CA LEU A 118 -10.30 5.12 -9.33
C LEU A 118 -9.94 6.60 -9.40
N LYS A 119 -10.59 7.42 -8.58
CA LYS A 119 -10.25 8.83 -8.39
C LYS A 119 -9.98 9.12 -6.92
N ARG A 120 -8.88 9.83 -6.63
CA ARG A 120 -8.60 10.32 -5.27
C ARG A 120 -9.50 11.52 -4.95
N VAL A 121 -10.20 11.47 -3.82
CA VAL A 121 -11.16 12.48 -3.37
C VAL A 121 -10.85 13.06 -2.00
N SER A 122 -9.95 12.45 -1.22
CA SER A 122 -9.41 12.98 0.04
C SER A 122 -7.98 12.50 0.30
#